data_AF-A0A838RZ84-F1
#
_entry.id   AF-A0A838RZ84-F1
#
_cell.length_a   1.000
_cell.length_b   1.000
_cell.length_c   1.000
_cell.angle_alpha   90.00
_cell.angle_beta   90.00
_cell.angle_gamma   90.00
#
_symmetry.space_group_name_H-M   'P 1'
#
loop_
_entity.id
_entity.type
_entity.pdbx_description
1 polymer ?
#
loop_
_entity_poly.entity_id
_entity_poly.type
_entity_poly.pdbx_seq_one_letter_code
_entity_poly.pdbx_strand_id
1 'polypeptide(L)'
;MRLKTQPQILVSFLLTFCLLLLPVTALAKKGEKNFKRGMQHEQAQQWEKAAQEFMLAVAANPADAEYQLHFRRASFNASQSFMQQGRALAEQRDYVGAYNAFRQAYGYDAVNELAVSEMERMLRLQSVKDGTNGSGNGHGSKNGELPDSGTLTTSGAQA
;
A
#
# COMPACT_ATOMS: atom_id res chain seq x y z
N MET A 1 1.40 -72.41 15.18
CA MET A 1 2.45 -71.61 14.53
C MET A 1 3.13 -70.74 15.59
N ARG A 2 4.41 -70.98 15.91
CA ARG A 2 5.15 -70.12 16.86
C ARG A 2 5.70 -68.93 16.09
N LEU A 3 5.17 -67.73 16.34
CA LEU A 3 5.73 -66.51 15.76
C LEU A 3 7.12 -66.29 16.36
N LYS A 4 8.16 -66.44 15.53
CA LYS A 4 9.55 -66.15 15.89
C LYS A 4 9.75 -64.64 15.76
N THR A 5 9.49 -63.90 16.84
CA THR A 5 9.71 -62.45 16.89
C THR A 5 11.20 -62.16 16.77
N GLN A 6 11.59 -61.60 15.62
CA GLN A 6 12.98 -61.23 15.37
C GLN A 6 13.35 -60.01 16.23
N PRO A 7 14.49 -60.01 16.93
CA PRO A 7 14.90 -58.89 17.79
C PRO A 7 15.06 -57.58 16.99
N GLN A 8 15.34 -57.67 15.69
CA GLN A 8 15.40 -56.54 14.77
C GLN A 8 14.06 -55.81 14.61
N ILE A 9 12.94 -56.55 14.64
CA ILE A 9 11.59 -55.99 14.55
C ILE A 9 11.27 -55.22 15.83
N LEU A 10 11.62 -55.79 17.00
CA LEU A 10 11.43 -55.12 18.29
C LEU A 10 12.27 -53.85 18.41
N VAL A 11 13.52 -53.88 17.94
CA VAL A 11 14.38 -52.68 17.88
C VAL A 11 13.78 -51.63 16.94
N SER A 12 13.29 -52.03 15.76
CA SER A 12 12.66 -51.11 14.82
C SER A 12 11.38 -50.47 15.38
N PHE A 13 10.54 -51.25 16.08
CA PHE A 13 9.34 -50.74 16.74
C PHE A 13 9.67 -49.82 17.93
N LEU A 14 10.72 -50.15 18.69
CA LEU A 14 11.20 -49.30 19.78
C LEU A 14 11.72 -47.96 19.25
N LEU A 15 12.42 -47.97 18.11
CA LEU A 15 13.02 -46.78 17.50
C LEU A 15 11.95 -45.87 16.87
N THR A 16 10.94 -46.44 16.21
CA THR A 16 9.79 -45.68 15.70
C THR A 16 8.92 -45.14 16.83
N PHE A 17 8.68 -45.92 17.89
CA PHE A 17 7.99 -45.46 19.09
C PHE A 17 8.75 -44.33 19.77
N CYS A 18 10.08 -44.43 19.88
CA CYS A 18 10.94 -43.38 20.44
C CYS A 18 10.89 -42.08 19.62
N LEU A 19 10.83 -42.16 18.28
CA LEU A 19 10.62 -40.99 17.42
C LEU A 19 9.24 -40.37 17.58
N LEU A 20 8.21 -41.18 17.87
CA LEU A 20 6.83 -40.73 18.12
C LEU A 20 6.64 -40.08 19.50
N LEU A 21 7.52 -40.39 20.46
CA LEU A 21 7.53 -39.80 21.81
C LEU A 21 8.28 -38.47 21.88
N LEU A 22 8.94 -38.03 20.80
CA LEU A 22 9.49 -36.69 20.76
C LEU A 22 8.33 -35.69 20.85
N PRO A 23 8.33 -34.79 21.85
CA PRO A 23 7.35 -33.72 21.88
C PRO A 23 7.55 -32.86 20.64
N VAL A 24 6.53 -32.76 19.77
CA VAL A 24 6.47 -31.76 18.68
C VAL A 24 6.42 -30.32 19.25
N THR A 25 6.43 -30.19 20.58
CA THR A 25 6.21 -28.95 21.31
C THR A 25 7.52 -28.24 21.61
N ALA A 26 8.09 -27.56 20.61
CA ALA A 26 8.92 -26.37 20.83
C ALA A 26 9.10 -25.52 19.56
N LEU A 27 8.08 -25.43 18.70
CA LEU A 27 8.00 -24.29 17.79
C LEU A 27 7.56 -23.09 18.62
N ALA A 28 8.51 -22.37 19.22
CA ALA A 28 8.24 -21.00 19.63
C ALA A 28 7.66 -20.28 18.40
N LYS A 29 6.38 -19.86 18.47
CA LYS A 29 5.72 -19.16 17.35
C LYS A 29 6.48 -17.86 17.09
N LYS A 30 7.40 -17.89 16.13
CA LYS A 30 8.14 -16.73 15.67
C LYS A 30 7.10 -15.69 15.21
N GLY A 31 7.21 -14.46 15.71
CA GLY A 31 6.27 -13.39 15.37
C GLY A 31 5.15 -13.14 16.39
N GLU A 32 4.92 -14.04 17.35
CA GLU A 32 3.80 -13.95 18.31
C GLU A 32 3.77 -12.64 19.11
N LYS A 33 4.95 -12.13 19.52
CA LYS A 33 5.05 -10.84 20.22
C LYS A 33 4.53 -9.69 19.36
N ASN A 34 4.94 -9.65 18.08
CA ASN A 34 4.51 -8.60 17.16
C ASN A 34 3.03 -8.77 16.82
N PHE A 35 2.57 -10.00 16.62
CA PHE A 35 1.17 -10.29 16.39
C PHE A 35 0.28 -9.76 17.54
N LYS A 36 0.64 -10.03 18.80
CA LYS A 36 -0.10 -9.50 19.97
C LYS A 36 -0.14 -7.98 20.00
N ARG A 37 0.96 -7.30 19.68
CA ARG A 37 0.99 -5.83 19.60
C ARG A 37 0.14 -5.31 18.44
N GLY A 38 0.21 -5.97 17.28
CA GLY A 38 -0.64 -5.69 16.14
C GLY A 38 -2.12 -5.79 16.49
N MET A 39 -2.52 -6.83 17.24
CA MET A 39 -3.89 -7.00 17.73
C MET A 39 -4.33 -5.87 18.67
N GLN A 40 -3.45 -5.40 19.56
CA GLN A 40 -3.75 -4.25 20.42
C GLN A 40 -3.97 -2.97 19.61
N HIS A 41 -3.12 -2.73 18.59
CA HIS A 41 -3.28 -1.59 17.69
C HIS A 41 -4.53 -1.72 16.80
N GLU A 42 -4.86 -2.91 16.31
CA GLU A 42 -6.08 -3.18 15.54
C GLU A 42 -7.33 -2.87 16.37
N GLN A 43 -7.38 -3.33 17.63
CA GLN A 43 -8.48 -3.02 18.55
C GLN A 43 -8.61 -1.52 18.84
N ALA A 44 -7.47 -0.81 18.90
CA ALA A 44 -7.43 0.64 19.04
C ALA A 44 -7.63 1.40 17.71
N GLN A 45 -7.94 0.70 16.60
CA GLN A 45 -8.08 1.27 15.25
C GLN A 45 -6.85 2.06 14.77
N GLN A 46 -5.67 1.73 15.31
CA GLN A 46 -4.38 2.30 14.91
C GLN A 46 -3.81 1.48 13.75
N TRP A 47 -4.49 1.55 12.60
CA TRP A 47 -4.27 0.65 11.46
C TRP A 47 -2.83 0.64 10.95
N GLU A 48 -2.17 1.80 10.91
CA GLU A 48 -0.77 1.91 10.48
C GLU A 48 0.17 1.10 11.38
N LYS A 49 0.08 1.31 12.70
CA LYS A 49 0.88 0.59 13.69
C LYS A 49 0.57 -0.89 13.71
N ALA A 50 -0.71 -1.24 13.57
CA ALA A 50 -1.15 -2.62 13.45
C ALA A 50 -0.50 -3.30 12.24
N ALA A 51 -0.57 -2.67 11.06
CA ALA A 51 0.02 -3.20 9.84
C ALA A 51 1.55 -3.37 9.96
N GLN A 52 2.26 -2.44 10.59
CA GLN A 52 3.71 -2.55 10.83
C GLN A 52 4.04 -3.75 11.74
N GLU A 53 3.34 -3.91 12.86
CA GLU A 53 3.56 -5.02 13.78
C GLU A 53 3.17 -6.37 13.13
N PHE A 54 2.07 -6.42 12.39
CA PHE A 54 1.69 -7.63 11.65
C PHE A 54 2.66 -7.96 10.52
N MET A 55 3.24 -6.97 9.84
CA MET A 55 4.28 -7.20 8.84
C MET A 55 5.49 -7.90 9.45
N LEU A 56 5.91 -7.48 10.66
CA LEU A 56 6.98 -8.15 11.40
C LEU A 56 6.60 -9.57 11.82
N ALA A 57 5.32 -9.83 12.13
CA ALA A 57 4.82 -11.17 12.42
C ALA A 57 4.85 -12.07 11.17
N VAL A 58 4.35 -11.58 10.03
CA VAL A 58 4.39 -12.29 8.74
C VAL A 58 5.84 -12.55 8.30
N ALA A 59 6.74 -11.58 8.45
CA ALA A 59 8.16 -11.78 8.12
C ALA A 59 8.81 -12.87 9.00
N ALA A 60 8.38 -12.99 10.25
CA ALA A 60 8.89 -14.00 11.19
C ALA A 60 8.33 -15.41 10.92
N ASN A 61 7.08 -15.51 10.45
CA ASN A 61 6.47 -16.76 10.01
C ASN A 61 5.53 -16.54 8.80
N PRO A 62 6.06 -16.59 7.56
CA PRO A 62 5.27 -16.31 6.37
C PRO A 62 4.19 -17.35 6.07
N ALA A 63 4.27 -18.56 6.64
CA ALA A 63 3.29 -19.62 6.40
C ALA A 63 2.05 -19.51 7.31
N ASP A 64 2.07 -18.61 8.30
CA ASP A 64 0.96 -18.42 9.23
C ASP A 64 -0.17 -17.62 8.56
N ALA A 65 -1.27 -18.30 8.25
CA ALA A 65 -2.43 -17.69 7.60
C ALA A 65 -3.12 -16.63 8.47
N GLU A 66 -3.04 -16.75 9.81
CA GLU A 66 -3.64 -15.79 10.73
C GLU A 66 -2.86 -14.46 10.66
N TYR A 67 -1.53 -14.52 10.67
CA TYR A 67 -0.69 -13.33 10.55
C TYR A 67 -0.90 -12.63 9.21
N GLN A 68 -1.00 -13.39 8.12
CA GLN A 68 -1.29 -12.85 6.79
C GLN A 68 -2.66 -12.17 6.74
N LEU A 69 -3.69 -12.79 7.30
CA LEU A 69 -5.05 -12.24 7.32
C LEU A 69 -5.09 -10.89 8.03
N HIS A 70 -4.53 -10.82 9.23
CA HIS A 70 -4.50 -9.59 10.02
C HIS A 70 -3.65 -8.50 9.37
N PHE A 71 -2.49 -8.86 8.82
CA PHE A 71 -1.67 -7.92 8.05
C PHE A 71 -2.44 -7.33 6.87
N ARG A 72 -3.14 -8.17 6.08
CA ARG A 72 -3.91 -7.72 4.93
C ARG A 72 -5.05 -6.79 5.33
N ARG A 73 -5.79 -7.14 6.39
CA ARG A 73 -6.85 -6.29 6.93
C ARG A 73 -6.31 -4.95 7.40
N ALA A 74 -5.26 -4.96 8.23
CA ALA A 74 -4.70 -3.72 8.78
C ALA A 74 -4.13 -2.82 7.68
N SER A 75 -3.43 -3.40 6.69
CA SER A 75 -2.88 -2.65 5.55
C SER A 75 -3.97 -2.02 4.70
N PHE A 76 -5.05 -2.76 4.40
CA PHE A 76 -6.21 -2.19 3.71
C PHE A 76 -6.80 -1.00 4.48
N ASN A 77 -7.04 -1.16 5.78
CA ASN A 77 -7.60 -0.07 6.59
C ASN A 77 -6.64 1.13 6.69
N ALA A 78 -5.34 0.90 6.81
CA ALA A 78 -4.33 1.95 6.78
C ALA A 78 -4.36 2.71 5.45
N SER A 79 -4.47 1.99 4.33
CA SER A 79 -4.66 2.61 3.00
C SER A 79 -5.88 3.51 2.98
N GLN A 80 -7.03 3.04 3.49
CA GLN A 80 -8.25 3.85 3.56
C GLN A 80 -8.10 5.08 4.48
N SER A 81 -7.39 4.97 5.60
CA SER A 81 -7.10 6.13 6.47
C SER A 81 -6.26 7.18 5.76
N PHE A 82 -5.22 6.77 5.03
CA PHE A 82 -4.39 7.68 4.24
C PHE A 82 -5.15 8.29 3.06
N MET A 83 -6.09 7.56 2.45
CA MET A 83 -7.01 8.13 1.45
C MET A 83 -7.88 9.24 2.04
N GLN A 84 -8.40 9.07 3.26
CA GLN A 84 -9.18 10.10 3.95
C GLN A 84 -8.31 11.31 4.31
N GLN A 85 -7.10 11.08 4.82
CA GLN A 85 -6.15 12.14 5.14
C GLN A 85 -5.77 12.94 3.88
N GLY A 86 -5.48 12.27 2.78
CA GLY A 86 -5.16 12.92 1.50
C GLY A 86 -6.29 13.83 1.01
N ARG A 87 -7.54 13.37 1.10
CA ARG A 87 -8.72 14.20 0.78
C ARG A 87 -8.82 15.44 1.66
N ALA A 88 -8.66 15.28 2.98
CA ALA A 88 -8.71 16.40 3.92
C ALA A 88 -7.61 17.44 3.67
N LEU A 89 -6.38 17.00 3.33
CA LEU A 89 -5.29 17.91 2.98
C LEU A 89 -5.53 18.61 1.63
N ALA A 90 -6.11 17.89 0.66
CA ALA A 90 -6.46 18.46 -0.64
C ALA A 90 -7.54 19.55 -0.51
N GLU A 91 -8.54 19.35 0.35
CA GLU A 91 -9.56 20.35 0.69
C GLU A 91 -8.94 21.62 1.28
N GLN A 92 -7.88 21.47 2.10
CA GLN A 92 -7.10 22.57 2.66
C GLN A 92 -6.13 23.20 1.65
N ARG A 93 -6.12 22.76 0.39
CA ARG A 93 -5.18 23.15 -0.66
C ARG A 93 -3.71 22.88 -0.33
N ASP A 94 -3.45 21.95 0.60
CA ASP A 94 -2.14 21.37 0.83
C ASP A 94 -1.95 20.18 -0.12
N TYR A 95 -1.70 20.48 -1.39
CA TYR A 95 -1.59 19.44 -2.43
C TYR A 95 -0.32 18.59 -2.28
N VAL A 96 0.75 19.14 -1.70
CA VAL A 96 1.98 18.38 -1.41
C VAL A 96 1.73 17.38 -0.27
N GLY A 97 1.10 17.83 0.81
CA GLY A 97 0.69 16.95 1.91
C GLY A 97 -0.27 15.86 1.43
N ALA A 98 -1.29 16.25 0.65
CA ALA A 98 -2.26 15.31 0.07
C ALA A 98 -1.59 14.25 -0.81
N TYR A 99 -0.66 14.65 -1.69
CA TYR A 99 0.09 13.73 -2.53
C TYR A 99 0.85 12.69 -1.69
N ASN A 100 1.53 13.12 -0.62
CA ASN A 100 2.27 12.22 0.25
C ASN A 100 1.36 11.23 0.98
N ALA A 101 0.18 11.68 1.42
CA ALA A 101 -0.81 10.79 2.02
C ALA A 101 -1.33 9.76 1.02
N PHE A 102 -1.70 10.15 -0.21
CA PHE A 102 -2.10 9.19 -1.24
C PHE A 102 -0.98 8.21 -1.62
N ARG A 103 0.28 8.67 -1.63
CA ARG A 103 1.44 7.79 -1.83
C ARG A 103 1.56 6.74 -0.73
N GLN A 104 1.34 7.12 0.53
CA GLN A 104 1.30 6.18 1.65
C GLN A 104 0.12 5.20 1.50
N ALA A 105 -1.05 5.68 1.08
CA ALA A 105 -2.21 4.81 0.83
C ALA A 105 -1.88 3.70 -0.18
N TYR A 106 -1.24 4.05 -1.30
CA TYR A 106 -0.81 3.09 -2.31
C TYR A 106 0.28 2.14 -1.77
N GLY A 107 1.19 2.63 -0.93
CA GLY A 107 2.22 1.81 -0.31
C GLY A 107 1.67 0.71 0.62
N TYR A 108 0.52 0.95 1.25
CA TYR A 108 -0.18 -0.05 2.07
C TYR A 108 -1.08 -0.99 1.25
N ASP A 109 -1.64 -0.52 0.14
CA ASP A 109 -2.48 -1.33 -0.74
C ASP A 109 -2.19 -1.00 -2.21
N ALA A 110 -1.37 -1.84 -2.84
CA ALA A 110 -0.95 -1.65 -4.22
C ALA A 110 -2.08 -1.86 -5.25
N VAL A 111 -3.24 -2.43 -4.85
CA VAL A 111 -4.40 -2.52 -5.75
C VAL A 111 -5.30 -1.28 -5.68
N ASN A 112 -4.97 -0.31 -4.82
CA ASN A 112 -5.70 0.94 -4.69
C ASN A 112 -5.28 1.94 -5.79
N GLU A 113 -5.69 1.67 -7.03
CA GLU A 113 -5.43 2.54 -8.20
C GLU A 113 -6.06 3.93 -8.07
N LEU A 114 -7.07 4.09 -7.22
CA LEU A 114 -7.65 5.40 -6.92
C LEU A 114 -6.63 6.33 -6.26
N ALA A 115 -5.72 5.80 -5.43
CA ALA A 115 -4.64 6.60 -4.84
C ALA A 115 -3.72 7.18 -5.92
N VAL A 116 -3.45 6.42 -7.00
CA VAL A 116 -2.64 6.88 -8.13
C VAL A 116 -3.31 8.03 -8.87
N SER A 117 -4.60 7.87 -9.19
CA SER A 117 -5.40 8.93 -9.83
C SER A 117 -5.44 10.22 -8.99
N GLU A 118 -5.58 10.10 -7.66
CA GLU A 118 -5.55 11.26 -6.78
C GLU A 118 -4.16 11.89 -6.66
N MET A 119 -3.08 11.11 -6.65
CA MET A 119 -1.71 11.64 -6.71
C MET A 119 -1.50 12.50 -7.96
N GLU A 120 -1.91 12.02 -9.14
CA GLU A 120 -1.83 12.79 -10.39
C GLU A 120 -2.68 14.06 -10.33
N ARG A 121 -3.87 13.98 -9.73
CA ARG A 121 -4.74 15.13 -9.51
C ARG A 121 -4.07 16.18 -8.63
N MET A 122 -3.36 15.78 -7.56
CA MET A 122 -2.65 16.71 -6.69
C MET A 122 -1.53 17.45 -7.41
N LEU A 123 -0.76 16.76 -8.28
CA LEU A 123 0.27 17.40 -9.09
C LEU A 123 -0.30 18.47 -10.03
N ARG A 124 -1.44 18.19 -10.68
CA ARG A 124 -2.13 19.17 -11.52
C ARG A 124 -2.60 20.38 -10.72
N LEU A 125 -3.25 20.16 -9.57
CA LEU A 125 -3.75 21.26 -8.73
C LEU A 125 -2.61 22.12 -8.17
N GLN A 126 -1.47 21.50 -7.81
CA GLN A 126 -0.27 22.21 -7.39
C GLN A 126 0.26 23.13 -8.49
N SER A 127 0.38 22.65 -9.73
CA SER A 127 0.82 23.50 -10.85
C SER A 127 -0.10 24.70 -11.11
N VAL A 128 -1.42 24.52 -10.97
CA VAL A 128 -2.40 25.60 -11.14
C VAL A 128 -2.26 26.64 -10.02
N LYS A 129 -2.07 26.19 -8.78
CA LYS A 129 -1.84 27.05 -7.60
C LYS A 129 -0.57 27.89 -7.78
N ASP A 130 0.52 27.28 -8.23
CA ASP A 130 1.81 27.96 -8.44
C ASP A 130 1.74 28.97 -9.60
N GLY A 131 1.09 28.61 -10.71
CA GLY A 131 0.87 29.54 -11.82
C GLY A 131 -0.04 30.72 -11.47
N THR A 132 -1.04 30.50 -10.61
CA THR A 132 -1.92 31.58 -10.11
C THR A 132 -1.16 32.54 -9.20
N ASN A 133 -0.31 32.02 -8.30
CA ASN A 133 0.50 32.84 -7.40
C ASN A 133 1.61 33.62 -8.14
N GLY A 134 2.13 33.08 -9.25
CA GLY A 134 3.15 33.74 -10.06
C GLY A 134 2.65 34.89 -10.95
N SER A 135 1.33 35.01 -11.16
CA SER A 135 0.74 35.95 -12.12
C SER A 135 0.27 37.28 -11.48
N GLY A 136 0.65 37.55 -10.23
CA GLY A 136 0.21 38.72 -9.46
C GLY A 136 0.98 40.03 -9.65
N ASN A 137 2.00 40.09 -10.53
CA ASN A 137 2.71 41.36 -10.80
C ASN A 137 3.19 41.44 -12.26
N GLY A 138 2.31 41.92 -13.13
CA GLY A 138 2.59 42.08 -14.56
C GLY A 138 1.61 43.05 -15.23
N HIS A 139 1.41 44.22 -14.64
CA HIS A 139 0.78 45.33 -15.34
C HIS A 139 1.74 45.80 -16.44
N GLY A 140 1.45 45.42 -17.68
CA GLY A 140 2.24 45.74 -18.86
C GLY A 140 1.34 45.82 -20.08
N SER A 141 0.48 46.83 -20.10
CA SER A 141 -0.29 47.28 -21.25
C SER A 141 0.60 47.41 -22.50
N LYS A 142 0.28 46.70 -23.57
CA LYS A 142 0.57 47.13 -24.96
C LYS A 142 -0.53 46.65 -25.89
N ASN A 143 -1.47 47.57 -26.11
CA ASN A 143 -2.17 47.69 -27.38
C ASN A 143 -1.14 47.94 -28.49
N GLY A 144 -1.29 47.27 -29.62
CA GLY A 144 -0.52 47.47 -30.85
C GLY A 144 -1.14 46.60 -31.94
N GLU A 145 -2.22 47.08 -32.55
CA GLU A 145 -2.21 47.69 -33.88
C GLU A 145 -2.01 46.64 -34.98
N LEU A 146 -3.10 46.39 -35.73
CA LEU A 146 -3.07 45.66 -36.99
C LEU A 146 -2.21 46.43 -38.02
N PRO A 147 -1.61 45.71 -38.98
CA PRO A 147 -1.55 46.20 -40.34
C PRO A 147 -2.37 45.30 -41.27
N ASP A 148 -3.35 45.95 -41.88
CA ASP A 148 -4.01 45.61 -43.12
C ASP A 148 -3.00 45.51 -44.28
N SER A 149 -3.09 44.42 -45.06
CA SER A 149 -2.76 44.28 -46.49
C SER A 149 -2.61 42.78 -46.78
N GLY A 150 -3.17 42.15 -47.80
CA GLY A 150 -3.97 42.58 -48.93
C GLY A 150 -4.02 41.38 -49.90
N THR A 151 -5.20 41.17 -50.48
CA THR A 151 -5.44 40.62 -51.84
C THR A 151 -5.20 39.14 -52.21
N LEU A 152 -6.33 38.52 -52.59
CA LEU A 152 -6.63 37.83 -53.86
C LEU A 152 -6.26 36.33 -54.06
N THR A 153 -7.31 35.50 -53.96
CA THR A 153 -7.82 34.48 -54.94
C THR A 153 -6.85 33.49 -55.60
N THR A 154 -7.16 32.18 -55.51
CA THR A 154 -7.60 31.25 -56.60
C THR A 154 -7.80 29.85 -55.96
N SER A 155 -8.98 29.23 -56.02
CA SER A 155 -9.53 28.32 -57.05
C SER A 155 -8.87 26.94 -57.14
N GLY A 156 -9.70 25.88 -57.05
CA GLY A 156 -9.38 24.45 -57.28
C GLY A 156 -9.71 23.59 -56.06
N ALA A 157 -10.91 23.04 -55.83
CA ALA A 157 -11.79 22.22 -56.67
C ALA A 157 -11.17 20.86 -57.08
N GLN A 158 -11.93 19.80 -56.75
CA GLN A 158 -11.94 18.43 -57.34
C GLN A 158 -10.86 17.46 -56.82
N ALA A 159 -11.14 16.18 -56.56
CA ALA A 159 -12.36 15.35 -56.58
C ALA A 159 -12.09 14.11 -55.69
#